data_AF-A0A7C6HW11-F1
#
_entry.id   AF-A0A7C6HW11-F1
#
_cell.length_a   1.000
_cell.length_b   1.000
_cell.length_c   1.000
_cell.angle_alpha   90.00
_cell.angle_beta   90.00
_cell.angle_gamma   90.00
#
_symmetry.space_group_name_H-M   'P 1'
#
loop_
_entity.id
_entity.type
_entity.pdbx_description
1 polymer ?
#
loop_
_entity_poly.entity_id
_entity_poly.type
_entity_poly.pdbx_seq_one_letter_code
_entity_poly.pdbx_strand_id
1 'polypeptide(L)' 'FDNYESLAAAIEEYIHFYNYNRRQKKLKCLSPKSYRQLLENAA' A
#
# COMPACT_ATOMS: atom_id res chain seq x y z
N PHE A 1 -10.20 -5.69 -18.11
CA PHE A 1 -11.30 -5.54 -17.15
C PHE A 1 -12.57 -5.53 -17.94
N ASP A 2 -13.42 -6.52 -17.72
CA ASP A 2 -14.54 -6.81 -18.63
C ASP A 2 -15.85 -6.24 -18.11
N ASN A 3 -15.85 -5.80 -16.85
CA ASN A 3 -16.95 -5.06 -16.22
C ASN A 3 -16.41 -4.14 -15.12
N TYR A 4 -17.26 -3.23 -14.66
CA TYR A 4 -16.94 -2.29 -13.59
C TYR A 4 -16.47 -2.99 -12.31
N GLU A 5 -17.15 -4.06 -11.90
CA GLU A 5 -16.79 -4.81 -10.68
C GLU A 5 -15.36 -5.34 -10.73
N SER A 6 -14.93 -5.90 -11.87
CA SER A 6 -13.57 -6.41 -12.06
C SER A 6 -12.51 -5.30 -12.04
N LEU A 7 -12.87 -4.10 -12.50
CA LEU A 7 -11.99 -2.93 -12.45
C LEU A 7 -11.89 -2.40 -11.02
N ALA A 8 -13.02 -2.24 -10.34
CA ALA A 8 -13.09 -1.77 -8.96
C ALA A 8 -12.29 -2.70 -8.03
N ALA A 9 -12.50 -4.01 -8.14
CA ALA A 9 -11.76 -5.00 -7.38
C ALA A 9 -10.25 -4.90 -7.60
N ALA A 10 -9.81 -4.77 -8.86
CA ALA A 10 -8.39 -4.64 -9.17
C ALA A 10 -7.77 -3.33 -8.65
N ILE A 11 -8.53 -2.23 -8.63
CA ILE A 11 -8.09 -0.96 -8.04
C ILE A 11 -7.95 -1.12 -6.52
N GLU A 12 -8.94 -1.71 -5.85
CA GLU A 12 -8.90 -1.97 -4.41
C GLU A 12 -7.72 -2.86 -4.02
N GLU A 13 -7.50 -3.95 -4.77
CA GLU A 13 -6.34 -4.83 -4.60
C GLU A 13 -5.02 -4.09 -4.78
N TYR A 14 -4.92 -3.24 -5.80
CA TYR A 14 -3.72 -2.44 -6.04
C TYR A 14 -3.46 -1.44 -4.90
N ILE A 15 -4.51 -0.76 -4.42
CA ILE A 15 -4.41 0.17 -3.28
C ILE A 15 -3.95 -0.58 -2.02
N HIS A 16 -4.50 -1.77 -1.77
CA HIS A 16 -4.07 -2.62 -0.66
C HIS A 16 -2.60 -3.02 -0.81
N PHE A 17 -2.22 -3.58 -1.97
CA PHE A 17 -0.84 -3.95 -2.26
C PHE A 17 0.11 -2.77 -2.06
N TYR A 18 -0.23 -1.59 -2.58
CA TYR A 18 0.61 -0.40 -2.46
C TYR A 18 0.83 0.00 -1.00
N ASN A 19 -0.24 0.03 -0.19
CA ASN A 19 -0.15 0.51 1.19
C ASN A 19 0.52 -0.48 2.14
N TYR A 20 0.35 -1.79 1.91
CA TYR A 20 0.72 -2.83 2.88
C TYR A 20 1.84 -3.75 2.43
N ASN A 21 1.94 -4.04 1.13
CA ASN A 21 2.80 -5.11 0.62
C ASN A 21 4.00 -4.56 -0.16
N ARG A 22 3.86 -3.39 -0.79
CA ARG A 22 4.92 -2.78 -1.60
C ARG A 22 6.06 -2.26 -0.72
N ARG A 23 7.21 -2.92 -0.82
CA ARG A 23 8.45 -2.48 -0.15
C ARG A 23 9.16 -1.42 -0.97
N GLN A 24 9.66 -0.36 -0.32
CA GLN A 24 10.40 0.72 -0.98
C GLN A 24 11.76 0.94 -0.34
N LYS A 25 12.84 0.98 -1.14
CA LYS A 25 14.21 1.23 -0.65
C LYS A 25 14.32 2.54 0.14
N LYS A 26 13.64 3.61 -0.31
CA LYS A 26 13.60 4.91 0.37
C LYS A 26 12.92 4.85 1.76
N LEU A 27 12.05 3.86 1.98
CA LEU A 27 11.34 3.64 3.24
C LEU A 27 12.02 2.56 4.08
N LYS A 28 13.34 2.35 3.92
CA LYS A 28 14.08 1.25 4.56
C LYS A 28 13.48 -0.13 4.29
N CYS A 29 12.92 -0.32 3.10
CA CYS A 29 12.22 -1.54 2.68
C CYS A 29 10.95 -1.87 3.49
N LEU A 30 10.39 -0.90 4.22
CA LEU A 30 9.07 -0.99 4.84
C LEU A 30 7.98 -0.68 3.83
N SER A 31 6.75 -1.13 4.13
CA SER A 31 5.56 -0.69 3.42
C SER A 31 5.21 0.76 3.81
N PRO A 32 4.48 1.50 2.95
CA PRO A 32 4.06 2.86 3.27
C PRO A 32 3.33 2.98 4.62
N LYS A 33 2.45 2.02 4.97
CA LYS A 33 1.74 2.05 6.25
C LYS A 33 2.68 1.83 7.43
N SER A 34 3.53 0.80 7.39
CA SER A 34 4.46 0.52 8.49
C SER A 34 5.46 1.66 8.70
N TYR A 35 5.90 2.29 7.61
CA TYR A 35 6.78 3.45 7.71
C TYR A 35 6.07 4.65 8.37
N ARG A 36 4.81 4.93 8.02
CA ARG A 36 4.01 5.98 8.69
C ARG A 36 3.84 5.72 10.18
N GLN A 37 3.48 4.50 10.57
CA GLN A 37 3.35 4.12 11.98
C GLN A 37 4.66 4.29 12.76
N LEU A 38 5.79 3.97 12.14
CA LEU A 38 7.11 4.18 12.75
C LEU A 38 7.37 5.67 13.01
N LEU A 39 6.98 6.56 12.08
CA LEU A 39 7.14 8.00 12.26
C LEU A 39 6.20 8.56 13.33
N GLU A 40 4.94 8.11 13.36
CA GLU A 40 3.96 8.50 14.38
C GLU A 40 4.42 8.10 15.79
N ASN A 41 5.01 6.91 15.95
CA ASN A 41 5.51 6.44 17.24
C ASN A 41 6.82 7.12 17.69
N ALA A 42 7.52 7.80 16.78
CA ALA A 42 8.78 8.48 17.07
C ALA A 42 8.59 9.98 17.37
N ALA A 43 7.37 10.50 17.19
CA ALA A 43 6.97 11.87 17.52
C ALA A 43 6.48 11.96 18.97
#